data_AF-A0A942EKJ4-F1
#
_entry.id   AF-A0A942EKJ4-F1
#
_cell.length_a   1.000
_cell.length_b   1.000
_cell.length_c   1.000
_cell.angle_alpha   90.00
_cell.angle_beta   90.00
_cell.angle_gamma   90.00
#
_symmetry.space_group_name_H-M   'P 1'
#
loop_
_entity.id
_entity.type
_entity.pdbx_description
1 polymer ?
#
loop_
_entity_poly.entity_id
_entity_poly.type
_entity_poly.pdbx_seq_one_letter_code
_entity_poly.pdbx_strand_id
1 'polypeptide(L)'
;MIKKSFTKEEQYLLKLHQMALDLGEETAEVDRYIVGRAVGQNDRSIDSLTRQLLQANFVKKGEGNALYLTANGLRLLEQLSS
;
A
#
# COMPACT_ATOMS: atom_id res chain seq x y z
N MET A 1 -10.90 12.97 19.50
CA MET A 1 -10.89 11.90 18.48
C MET A 1 -9.64 11.06 18.72
N ILE A 2 -9.80 9.80 19.12
CA ILE A 2 -8.65 8.90 19.30
C ILE A 2 -8.12 8.62 17.89
N LYS A 3 -6.90 9.08 17.57
CA LYS A 3 -6.25 8.70 16.31
C LYS A 3 -6.07 7.18 16.35
N LYS A 4 -6.84 6.46 15.53
CA LYS A 4 -6.66 5.02 15.35
C LYS A 4 -5.22 4.82 14.87
N SER A 5 -4.42 4.10 15.65
CA SER A 5 -3.04 3.80 15.26
C SER A 5 -3.11 2.74 14.16
N PHE A 6 -2.87 3.14 12.91
CA PHE A 6 -2.82 2.21 11.79
C PHE A 6 -1.66 1.22 11.95
N THR A 7 -1.87 -0.04 11.55
CA THR A 7 -0.79 -1.03 11.45
C THR A 7 0.20 -0.64 10.36
N LYS A 8 1.33 -1.34 10.25
CA LYS A 8 2.33 -1.06 9.20
C LYS A 8 1.81 -1.39 7.80
N GLU A 9 1.01 -2.45 7.68
CA GLU A 9 0.32 -2.84 6.47
C GLU A 9 -0.69 -1.76 6.05
N GLU A 10 -1.50 -1.28 6.99
CA GLU A 10 -2.49 -0.22 6.73
C GLU A 10 -1.81 1.10 6.32
N GLN A 11 -0.75 1.51 7.03
CA GLN A 11 0.06 2.68 6.66
C GLN A 11 0.63 2.54 5.25
N TYR A 12 1.13 1.35 4.91
CA TYR A 12 1.70 1.06 3.59
C TYR A 12 0.63 1.17 2.49
N LEU A 13 -0.54 0.57 2.68
CA LEU A 13 -1.65 0.62 1.71
C LEU A 13 -2.21 2.04 1.54
N LEU A 14 -2.38 2.79 2.64
CA LEU A 14 -2.80 4.19 2.58
C LEU A 14 -1.79 5.04 1.79
N LYS A 15 -0.49 4.81 2.01
CA LYS A 15 0.53 5.56 1.30
C LYS A 15 0.60 5.19 -0.18
N LEU A 16 0.45 3.89 -0.51
CA LEU A 16 0.34 3.42 -1.89
C LEU A 16 -0.85 4.09 -2.60
N HIS A 17 -2.02 4.11 -1.96
CA HIS A 17 -3.22 4.75 -2.51
C HIS A 17 -3.03 6.24 -2.77
N GLN A 18 -2.46 6.96 -1.79
CA GLN A 18 -2.17 8.37 -1.94
C GLN A 18 -1.23 8.63 -3.12
N MET A 19 -0.15 7.86 -3.25
CA MET A 19 0.79 8.01 -4.36
C MET A 19 0.15 7.68 -5.71
N ALA A 20 -0.75 6.69 -5.76
CA ALA A 20 -1.48 6.35 -6.97
C ALA A 20 -2.44 7.50 -7.39
N LEU A 21 -3.19 8.06 -6.44
CA LEU A 21 -4.01 9.25 -6.64
C LEU A 21 -3.19 10.45 -7.14
N ASP A 22 -1.99 10.66 -6.60
CA ASP A 22 -1.09 11.73 -7.04
C ASP A 22 -0.64 11.54 -8.51
N LEU A 23 -0.69 10.32 -9.05
CA LEU A 23 -0.44 9.98 -10.46
C LEU A 23 -1.70 10.04 -11.34
N GLY A 24 -2.87 10.29 -10.74
CA GLY A 24 -4.14 10.47 -11.44
C GLY A 24 -5.05 9.23 -11.53
N GLU A 25 -4.60 8.06 -11.05
CA GLU A 25 -5.40 6.83 -11.05
C GLU A 25 -5.26 6.07 -9.73
N GLU A 26 -6.37 5.67 -9.11
CA GLU A 26 -6.38 4.96 -7.81
C GLU A 26 -5.64 3.61 -7.83
N THR A 27 -5.45 3.04 -9.02
CA THR A 27 -4.74 1.79 -9.26
C THR A 27 -3.46 1.98 -10.07
N ALA A 28 -2.91 3.20 -10.13
CA ALA A 28 -1.63 3.44 -10.76
C ALA A 28 -0.54 2.57 -10.11
N GLU A 29 0.40 2.11 -10.94
CA GLU A 29 1.54 1.34 -10.47
C GLU A 29 2.56 2.24 -9.76
N VAL A 30 2.97 1.84 -8.56
CA VAL A 30 3.94 2.59 -7.74
C VAL A 30 5.05 1.66 -7.25
N ASP A 31 6.30 2.13 -7.28
CA ASP A 31 7.45 1.36 -6.78
C ASP A 31 7.32 1.05 -5.28
N ARG A 32 7.41 -0.23 -4.93
CA ARG A 32 7.24 -0.73 -3.55
C ARG A 32 8.24 -0.15 -2.55
N TYR A 33 9.47 0.11 -2.99
CA TYR A 33 10.53 0.64 -2.13
C TYR A 33 10.28 2.13 -1.86
N ILE A 34 9.76 2.87 -2.84
CA ILE A 34 9.36 4.27 -2.65
C ILE A 34 8.23 4.38 -1.62
N VAL A 35 7.18 3.57 -1.76
CA VAL A 35 6.06 3.52 -0.80
C VAL A 35 6.56 3.18 0.60
N GLY A 36 7.31 2.07 0.72
CA GLY A 36 7.76 1.55 1.99
C GLY A 36 8.73 2.48 2.74
N ARG A 37 9.65 3.14 2.04
CA ARG A 37 10.54 4.13 2.64
C ARG A 37 9.77 5.35 3.12
N ALA A 38 8.73 5.78 2.40
CA ALA A 38 7.88 6.90 2.82
C ALA A 38 7.11 6.62 4.13
N VAL A 39 6.90 5.35 4.48
CA VAL A 39 6.32 4.94 5.79
C VAL A 39 7.38 4.42 6.78
N GLY A 40 8.65 4.74 6.52
CA GLY A 40 9.77 4.47 7.43
C GLY A 40 10.19 3.00 7.52
N GLN A 41 9.94 2.19 6.49
CA GLN A 41 10.39 0.81 6.43
C GLN A 41 11.75 0.70 5.71
N ASN A 42 12.55 -0.29 6.11
CA ASN A 42 13.75 -0.68 5.39
C ASN A 42 13.42 -1.72 4.29
N ASP A 43 14.31 -1.87 3.31
CA ASP A 43 14.07 -2.72 2.13
C ASP A 43 13.70 -4.18 2.48
N ARG A 44 14.29 -4.76 3.53
CA ARG A 44 13.96 -6.12 4.00
C ARG A 44 12.52 -6.20 4.53
N SER A 45 12.11 -5.23 5.34
CA SER A 45 10.74 -5.14 5.85
C SER A 45 9.74 -4.89 4.72
N ILE A 46 10.12 -4.08 3.71
CA ILE A 46 9.28 -3.80 2.53
C ILE A 46 9.01 -5.08 1.74
N ASP A 47 10.04 -5.89 1.48
CA ASP A 47 9.87 -7.16 0.79
C ASP A 47 8.97 -8.12 1.56
N SER A 48 9.09 -8.17 2.89
CA SER A 48 8.23 -8.98 3.75
C SER A 48 6.77 -8.52 3.70
N LEU A 49 6.53 -7.22 3.93
CA LEU A 49 5.20 -6.60 3.88
C LEU A 49 4.54 -6.81 2.51
N THR A 50 5.28 -6.56 1.44
CA THR A 50 4.79 -6.74 0.07
C THR A 50 4.34 -8.19 -0.17
N ARG A 51 5.11 -9.18 0.28
CA ARG A 51 4.73 -10.59 0.15
C ARG A 51 3.44 -10.91 0.89
N GLN A 52 3.28 -10.41 2.12
CA GLN A 52 2.06 -10.60 2.90
C GLN A 52 0.85 -9.96 2.23
N LEU A 53 0.98 -8.72 1.76
CA LEU A 53 -0.09 -8.00 1.05
C LEU A 53 -0.48 -8.66 -0.28
N LEU A 54 0.49 -9.23 -1.01
CA LEU A 54 0.24 -10.02 -2.21
C LEU A 54 -0.52 -11.31 -1.89
N GLN A 55 -0.09 -12.05 -0.85
CA GLN A 55 -0.76 -13.28 -0.41
C GLN A 55 -2.20 -13.01 0.05
N ALA A 56 -2.43 -11.88 0.72
CA ALA A 56 -3.75 -11.43 1.15
C ALA A 56 -4.60 -10.83 0.00
N ASN A 57 -4.05 -10.73 -1.22
CA ASN A 57 -4.70 -10.13 -2.39
C ASN A 57 -5.14 -8.67 -2.16
N PHE A 58 -4.40 -7.89 -1.37
CA PHE A 58 -4.62 -6.45 -1.20
C PHE A 58 -3.86 -5.61 -2.24
N VAL A 59 -2.77 -6.16 -2.77
CA VAL A 59 -2.00 -5.56 -3.87
C VAL A 59 -1.73 -6.60 -4.95
N LYS A 60 -1.37 -6.14 -6.15
CA LYS A 60 -0.85 -6.96 -7.24
C LYS A 60 0.49 -6.41 -7.72
N LYS A 61 1.28 -7.28 -8.36
CA LYS A 61 2.53 -6.88 -9.01
C LYS A 61 2.25 -6.19 -10.34
N GLY A 62 2.91 -5.06 -10.53
CA GLY A 62 3.05 -4.39 -11.81
C GLY A 62 4.37 -4.74 -12.49
N GLU A 63 4.89 -3.81 -13.30
CA GLU A 63 6.18 -3.98 -13.95
C GLU A 63 7.36 -3.76 -12.96
N GLY A 64 8.35 -4.65 -13.01
CA GLY A 64 9.56 -4.55 -12.19
C GLY A 64 9.27 -4.57 -10.68
N ASN A 65 9.53 -3.44 -10.02
CA ASN A 65 9.31 -3.27 -8.59
C ASN A 65 7.95 -2.65 -8.24
N ALA A 66 7.13 -2.38 -9.25
CA ALA A 66 5.87 -1.69 -9.05
C ALA A 66 4.78 -2.61 -8.47
N LEU A 67 3.85 -1.98 -7.74
CA LEU A 67 2.65 -2.59 -7.17
C LEU A 67 1.48 -1.64 -7.38
N TYR A 68 0.27 -2.20 -7.43
CA TYR A 68 -0.97 -1.43 -7.42
C TYR A 68 -2.01 -2.11 -6.52
N LEU A 69 -2.99 -1.34 -6.06
CA LEU A 69 -4.06 -1.83 -5.20
C LEU A 69 -5.03 -2.71 -5.98
N THR A 70 -5.51 -3.76 -5.32
CA THR A 70 -6.66 -4.52 -5.83
C THR A 70 -7.96 -3.90 -5.32
N ALA A 71 -9.10 -4.35 -5.84
CA ALA A 71 -10.42 -4.00 -5.29
C ALA A 71 -10.56 -4.36 -3.80
N ASN A 72 -9.89 -5.42 -3.33
CA ASN A 72 -9.90 -5.77 -1.90
C ASN A 72 -9.05 -4.80 -1.07
N GLY A 73 -7.92 -4.34 -1.63
CA GLY A 73 -7.10 -3.31 -1.01
C GLY A 73 -7.87 -2.00 -0.87
N LEU A 74 -8.53 -1.54 -1.93
CA LEU A 74 -9.37 -0.34 -1.91
C LEU A 74 -10.49 -0.43 -0.87
N ARG A 75 -11.23 -1.56 -0.84
CA ARG A 75 -12.30 -1.79 0.15
C ARG A 75 -11.79 -1.72 1.60
N LEU A 76 -10.60 -2.24 1.88
CA LEU A 76 -10.01 -2.12 3.21
C LEU A 76 -9.77 -0.65 3.57
N LEU A 77 -9.29 0.17 2.63
CA LEU A 77 -9.03 1.59 2.87
C LEU A 77 -10.31 2.41 3.09
N GLU A 78 -11.41 2.07 2.41
CA GLU A 78 -12.73 2.64 2.66
C GLU A 78 -13.19 2.38 4.10
N GLN A 79 -12.97 1.15 4.61
CA GLN A 79 -13.32 0.76 5.99
C GLN A 79 -12.45 1.46 7.04
N LEU A 80 -11.23 1.88 6.70
CA LEU A 80 -10.34 2.63 7.59
C LEU A 80 -10.72 4.12 7.68
N SER A 81 -11.42 4.63 6.67
CA SER A 81 -11.84 6.03 6.57
C SER A 81 -13.28 6.26 7.05
N SER A 82 -13.98 5.18 7.41
CA SER A 82 -15.35 5.16 7.97
C SER A 82 -15.33 5.17 9.50
#